data_AF-A0A6M1ZP72-F1
#
_entry.id   AF-A0A6M1ZP72-F1
#
_cell.length_a   1.000
_cell.length_b   1.000
_cell.length_c   1.000
_cell.angle_alpha   90.00
_cell.angle_beta   90.00
_cell.angle_gamma   90.00
#
_symmetry.space_group_name_H-M   'P 1'
#
loop_
_entity.id
_entity.type
_entity.pdbx_description
1 polymer ?
#
loop_
_entity_poly.entity_id
_entity_poly.type
_entity_poly.pdbx_seq_one_letter_code
_entity_poly.pdbx_strand_id
1 'polypeptide(L)'
;MSTTKNQIVKNREDLENTIDKAIKKVHGSKENDLCKYLPGPSGGYMHHFTMKKLKKTDPAQLDELLQEFVVASDQPKALDPKPRAPRGSRKRRDIISFTRTDIERVLELAREAGDKDLLSKFSPKRSLPALKRELIRSIRENRLCPELWTSYSESIAALEATSQLD
;
A
#
# COMPACT_ATOMS: atom_id res chain seq x y z
N MET A 1 10.35 21.13 -38.09
CA MET A 1 10.23 21.10 -36.60
C MET A 1 10.92 19.85 -36.07
N SER A 2 12.25 19.84 -35.98
CA SER A 2 13.04 18.62 -35.66
C SER A 2 13.94 18.77 -34.43
N THR A 3 13.81 19.87 -33.68
CA THR A 3 14.76 20.26 -32.62
C THR A 3 14.49 19.61 -31.27
N THR A 4 13.27 19.10 -31.02
CA THR A 4 12.84 18.69 -29.68
C THR A 4 13.42 17.35 -29.23
N LYS A 5 13.66 16.41 -30.14
CA LYS A 5 14.17 15.06 -29.76
C LYS A 5 15.65 15.09 -29.36
N ASN A 6 16.47 15.94 -29.97
CA ASN A 6 17.92 15.98 -29.71
C ASN A 6 18.28 16.68 -28.38
N GLN A 7 17.47 17.63 -27.92
CA GLN A 7 17.67 18.26 -26.60
C GLN A 7 17.32 17.32 -25.44
N ILE A 8 16.28 16.49 -25.58
CA ILE A 8 15.86 15.54 -24.54
C ILE A 8 16.93 14.46 -24.29
N VAL A 9 17.63 14.02 -25.34
CA VAL A 9 18.69 13.00 -25.22
C VAL A 9 19.93 13.59 -24.52
N LYS A 10 20.36 14.81 -24.88
CA LYS A 10 21.47 15.50 -24.20
C LYS A 10 21.18 15.74 -22.71
N ASN A 11 19.98 16.23 -22.39
CA ASN A 11 19.59 16.44 -20.99
C ASN A 11 19.61 15.16 -20.16
N ARG A 12 19.41 13.99 -20.77
CA ARG A 12 19.43 12.72 -20.04
C ARG A 12 20.85 12.26 -19.72
N GLU A 13 21.77 12.39 -20.66
CA GLU A 13 23.20 12.09 -20.44
C GLU A 13 23.82 13.06 -19.43
N ASP A 14 23.49 14.36 -19.54
CA ASP A 14 23.94 15.39 -18.60
C ASP A 14 23.43 15.12 -17.18
N LEU A 15 22.18 14.68 -17.05
CA LEU A 15 21.58 14.32 -15.76
C LEU A 15 22.26 13.08 -15.14
N GLU A 16 22.57 12.07 -15.94
CA GLU A 16 23.29 10.88 -15.45
C GLU A 16 24.71 11.25 -15.01
N ASN A 17 25.38 12.16 -15.73
CA ASN A 17 26.66 12.72 -15.30
C ASN A 17 26.55 13.52 -13.99
N THR A 18 25.47 14.30 -13.78
CA THR A 18 25.24 15.01 -12.52
C THR A 18 24.98 14.03 -11.37
N ILE A 19 24.18 12.98 -11.59
CA ILE A 19 23.94 11.91 -10.61
C ILE A 19 25.26 11.26 -10.21
N ASP A 20 26.12 10.90 -11.16
CA ASP A 20 27.40 10.25 -10.88
C ASP A 20 28.35 11.16 -10.08
N LYS A 21 28.39 12.46 -10.38
CA LYS A 21 29.13 13.45 -9.59
C LYS A 21 28.58 13.54 -8.16
N ALA A 22 27.26 13.57 -8.02
CA ALA A 22 26.59 13.61 -6.72
C ALA A 22 26.88 12.36 -5.89
N ILE A 23 26.85 11.16 -6.49
CA ILE A 23 27.15 9.88 -5.81
C ILE A 23 28.59 9.86 -5.33
N LYS A 24 29.56 10.26 -6.18
CA LYS A 24 30.98 10.33 -5.81
C LYS A 24 31.22 11.29 -4.65
N LYS A 25 30.56 12.44 -4.64
CA LYS A 25 30.71 13.45 -3.57
C LYS A 25 30.16 12.95 -2.23
N VAL A 26 29.04 12.24 -2.28
CA VAL A 26 28.38 11.66 -1.10
C VAL A 26 29.05 10.36 -0.63
N HIS A 27 30.04 9.85 -1.38
CA HIS A 27 30.64 8.51 -1.16
C HIS A 27 29.57 7.39 -1.13
N GLY A 28 28.50 7.58 -1.90
CA GLY A 28 27.42 6.60 -2.04
C GLY A 28 27.78 5.48 -3.02
N SER A 29 27.10 4.34 -2.90
CA SER A 29 27.27 3.21 -3.85
C SER A 29 26.08 3.06 -4.79
N LYS A 30 24.92 3.60 -4.41
CA LYS A 30 23.67 3.46 -5.15
C LYS A 30 23.00 4.83 -5.27
N GLU A 31 22.24 5.04 -6.34
CA GLU A 31 21.38 6.22 -6.50
C GLU A 31 20.48 6.45 -5.28
N ASN A 32 20.04 5.35 -4.63
CA ASN A 32 19.23 5.39 -3.42
C ASN A 32 19.89 6.13 -2.25
N ASP A 33 21.22 6.26 -2.21
CA ASP A 33 21.91 6.98 -1.15
C ASP A 33 21.73 8.50 -1.29
N LEU A 34 21.55 9.01 -2.52
CA LEU A 34 21.25 10.43 -2.78
C LEU A 34 19.93 10.87 -2.16
N CYS A 35 18.97 9.95 -2.06
CA CYS A 35 17.65 10.22 -1.51
C CYS A 35 17.70 10.77 -0.07
N LYS A 36 18.75 10.47 0.70
CA LYS A 36 18.96 10.98 2.06
C LYS A 36 19.30 12.47 2.12
N TYR A 37 19.82 13.03 1.02
CA TYR A 37 20.30 14.40 0.94
C TYR A 37 19.32 15.33 0.23
N LEU A 38 18.31 14.76 -0.43
CA LEU A 38 17.33 15.51 -1.19
C LEU A 38 16.04 15.70 -0.39
N PRO A 39 15.48 16.92 -0.32
CA PRO A 39 14.24 17.17 0.39
C PRO A 39 13.04 16.54 -0.32
N GLY A 40 12.18 15.88 0.45
CA GLY A 40 10.90 15.36 -0.03
C GLY A 40 9.77 16.39 0.04
N PRO A 41 8.72 16.27 -0.78
CA PRO A 41 7.61 17.24 -0.86
C PRO A 41 6.77 17.33 0.43
N SER A 42 6.84 16.32 1.31
CA SER A 42 6.06 16.26 2.56
C SER A 42 6.91 16.46 3.82
N GLY A 43 8.14 16.93 3.65
CA GLY A 43 9.16 17.06 4.70
C GLY A 43 9.96 15.77 4.92
N GLY A 44 11.23 15.93 5.29
CA GLY A 44 12.22 14.85 5.45
C GLY A 44 12.94 14.49 4.14
N TYR A 45 13.70 13.38 4.16
CA TYR A 45 14.43 12.90 2.99
C TYR A 45 13.50 12.33 1.91
N MET A 46 13.88 12.48 0.65
CA MET A 46 13.11 12.01 -0.50
C MET A 46 13.01 10.48 -0.53
N HIS A 47 11.85 9.92 -0.86
CA HIS A 47 11.74 8.48 -1.07
C HIS A 47 12.29 8.08 -2.45
N HIS A 48 12.98 6.94 -2.56
CA HIS A 48 13.56 6.47 -3.82
C HIS A 48 12.54 6.33 -4.97
N PHE A 49 11.27 5.99 -4.66
CA PHE A 49 10.20 6.00 -5.66
C PHE A 49 9.91 7.41 -6.22
N THR A 50 9.97 8.43 -5.37
CA THR A 50 9.77 9.83 -5.77
C THR A 50 10.90 10.26 -6.69
N MET A 51 12.15 9.95 -6.36
CA MET A 51 13.31 10.23 -7.22
C MET A 51 13.22 9.52 -8.58
N LYS A 52 12.85 8.23 -8.58
CA LYS A 52 12.63 7.44 -9.80
C LYS A 52 11.49 8.00 -10.66
N LYS A 53 10.46 8.56 -10.03
CA LYS A 53 9.37 9.25 -10.71
C LYS A 53 9.83 10.60 -11.29
N LEU A 54 10.53 11.41 -10.50
CA LEU A 54 11.11 12.70 -10.92
C LEU A 54 12.02 12.55 -12.14
N LYS A 55 12.93 11.56 -12.15
CA LYS A 55 13.79 11.25 -13.32
C LYS A 55 12.99 11.02 -14.61
N LYS A 56 11.74 10.56 -14.53
CA LYS A 56 10.85 10.31 -15.68
C LYS A 56 9.91 11.47 -16.01
N THR A 57 9.38 12.14 -14.98
CA THR A 57 8.32 13.15 -15.14
C THR A 57 8.91 14.54 -15.35
N ASP A 58 9.94 14.90 -14.57
CA ASP A 58 10.59 16.20 -14.65
C ASP A 58 12.09 16.07 -14.31
N PRO A 59 12.94 15.80 -15.31
CA PRO A 59 14.38 15.66 -15.11
C PRO A 59 15.07 16.99 -14.78
N ALA A 60 14.53 18.13 -15.23
CA ALA A 60 15.16 19.44 -15.00
C ALA A 60 15.12 19.81 -13.51
N GLN A 61 13.96 19.59 -12.87
CA GLN A 61 13.80 19.80 -11.43
C GLN A 61 14.74 18.92 -10.60
N LEU A 62 15.03 17.70 -11.05
CA LEU A 62 15.96 16.81 -10.36
C LEU A 62 17.41 17.32 -10.44
N ASP A 63 17.81 17.88 -11.58
CA ASP A 63 19.15 18.44 -11.77
C ASP A 63 19.37 19.67 -10.87
N GLU A 64 18.40 20.59 -10.82
CA GLU A 64 18.44 21.75 -9.91
C GLU A 64 18.59 21.34 -8.45
N LEU A 65 17.80 20.35 -8.00
CA LEU A 65 17.88 19.84 -6.63
C LEU A 65 19.23 19.16 -6.33
N LEU A 66 19.80 18.42 -7.28
CA LEU A 66 21.12 17.81 -7.12
C LEU A 66 22.22 18.86 -7.08
N GLN A 67 22.12 19.90 -7.92
CA GLN A 67 23.06 21.00 -7.94
C GLN A 67 23.04 21.77 -6.61
N GLU A 68 21.86 22.14 -6.12
CA GLU A 68 21.70 22.91 -4.88
C GLU A 68 22.13 22.13 -3.63
N PHE A 69 21.61 20.92 -3.43
CA PHE A 69 21.75 20.19 -2.16
C PHE A 69 22.99 19.29 -2.10
N VAL A 70 23.56 18.89 -3.25
CA VAL A 70 24.71 17.98 -3.28
C VAL A 70 25.94 18.63 -3.90
N VAL A 71 25.85 19.17 -5.12
CA VAL A 71 27.03 19.62 -5.87
C VAL A 71 27.56 20.97 -5.38
N ALA A 72 26.71 21.93 -5.05
CA ALA A 72 27.09 23.25 -4.55
C ALA A 72 27.41 23.25 -3.04
N SER A 73 26.90 22.28 -2.28
CA SER A 73 27.12 22.19 -0.83
C SER A 73 28.48 21.56 -0.51
N ASP A 74 29.37 22.26 0.22
CA ASP A 74 30.68 21.72 0.64
C ASP A 74 30.58 20.45 1.49
N GLN A 75 29.54 20.35 2.32
CA GLN A 75 29.21 19.16 3.10
C GLN A 75 27.72 18.86 2.99
N PRO A 76 27.30 17.95 2.09
CA PRO A 76 25.89 17.62 1.93
C PRO A 76 25.38 17.01 3.24
N LYS A 77 24.38 17.66 3.87
CA LYS A 77 23.81 17.22 5.14
C LYS A 77 22.70 16.20 4.88
N ALA A 78 22.80 15.04 5.51
CA ALA A 78 21.71 14.06 5.49
C ALA A 78 20.48 14.67 6.18
N LEU A 79 19.34 14.65 5.50
CA LEU A 79 18.09 15.17 6.03
C LEU A 79 17.50 14.15 6.99
N ASP A 80 17.10 14.62 8.17
CA ASP A 80 16.42 13.79 9.13
C ASP A 80 15.08 13.30 8.57
N PRO A 81 14.68 12.04 8.85
CA PRO A 81 13.36 11.56 8.49
C PRO A 81 12.28 12.44 9.11
N LYS A 82 11.16 12.60 8.39
CA LYS A 82 10.00 13.30 8.93
C LYS A 82 9.64 12.73 10.31
N PRO A 83 9.53 13.57 11.36
CA PRO A 83 9.15 13.08 12.67
C PRO A 83 7.79 12.41 12.55
N ARG A 84 7.70 11.17 13.03
CA ARG A 84 6.41 10.47 13.06
C ARG A 84 5.51 11.25 14.00
N ALA A 85 4.25 11.44 13.61
CA ALA A 85 3.25 11.97 14.52
C ALA A 85 3.32 11.16 15.82
N PRO A 86 3.30 11.80 17.00
CA PRO A 86 3.32 11.09 18.26
C PRO A 86 2.20 10.06 18.21
N ARG A 87 2.59 8.78 18.25
CA ARG A 87 1.63 7.69 18.40
C ARG A 87 0.99 7.93 19.76
N GLY A 88 -0.18 8.56 19.78
CA GLY A 88 -0.98 8.67 20.99
C GLY A 88 -1.09 7.29 21.62
N SER A 89 -1.24 7.24 22.95
CA SER A 89 -1.47 6.00 23.69
C SER A 89 -2.79 5.38 23.23
N ARG A 90 -2.76 4.67 22.10
CA ARG A 90 -3.89 3.96 21.52
C ARG A 90 -3.99 2.55 22.09
N LYS A 91 -3.50 2.35 23.31
CA LYS A 91 -3.86 1.19 24.13
C LYS A 91 -5.23 1.48 24.73
N ARG A 92 -6.29 1.32 23.95
CA ARG A 92 -7.61 1.10 24.53
C ARG A 92 -7.53 -0.24 25.25
N ARG A 93 -7.40 -0.22 26.58
CA ARG A 93 -7.31 -1.43 27.42
C ARG A 93 -8.55 -2.32 27.30
N ASP A 94 -9.62 -1.80 26.70
CA ASP A 94 -10.92 -2.46 26.61
C ASP A 94 -11.17 -3.16 25.25
N ILE A 95 -10.15 -3.29 24.39
CA ILE A 95 -10.29 -4.11 23.17
C ILE A 95 -10.04 -5.56 23.54
N ILE A 96 -11.12 -6.30 23.82
CA ILE A 96 -11.08 -7.76 23.88
C ILE A 96 -10.82 -8.26 22.46
N SER A 97 -9.63 -8.79 22.23
CA SER A 97 -9.29 -9.42 20.96
C SER A 97 -9.92 -10.82 20.92
N PHE A 98 -11.05 -10.95 20.22
CA PHE A 98 -11.61 -12.27 19.94
C PHE A 98 -10.68 -13.03 18.99
N THR A 99 -10.23 -14.20 19.41
CA THR A 99 -9.58 -15.14 18.49
C THR A 99 -10.63 -15.80 17.61
N ARG A 100 -10.22 -16.40 16.49
CA ARG A 100 -11.14 -17.10 15.57
C ARG A 100 -11.97 -18.17 16.28
N THR A 101 -11.34 -18.91 17.20
CA THR A 101 -12.00 -19.95 18.00
C THR A 101 -13.02 -19.38 18.98
N ASP A 102 -12.80 -18.18 19.52
CA ASP A 102 -13.75 -17.53 20.41
C ASP A 102 -15.01 -17.10 19.65
N ILE A 103 -14.84 -16.62 18.41
CA ILE A 103 -15.96 -16.26 17.54
C ILE A 103 -16.78 -17.51 17.17
N GLU A 104 -16.11 -18.62 16.85
CA GLU A 104 -16.76 -19.89 16.52
C GLU A 104 -17.60 -20.41 17.72
N ARG A 105 -17.06 -20.36 18.95
CA ARG A 105 -17.82 -20.72 20.17
C ARG A 105 -18.99 -19.79 20.45
N VAL A 106 -18.83 -18.48 20.24
CA VAL A 106 -19.92 -17.52 20.41
C VAL A 106 -21.04 -17.77 19.40
N LEU A 107 -20.71 -18.19 18.18
CA LEU A 107 -21.71 -18.55 17.16
C LEU A 107 -22.46 -19.84 17.49
N GLU A 108 -21.79 -20.84 18.05
CA GLU A 108 -22.43 -22.08 18.53
C GLU A 108 -23.42 -21.77 19.66
N LEU A 109 -22.99 -21.00 20.67
CA LEU A 109 -23.85 -20.58 21.78
C LEU A 109 -25.04 -19.72 21.30
N ALA A 110 -24.81 -18.81 20.33
CA ALA A 110 -25.89 -18.02 19.73
C ALA A 110 -26.90 -18.89 18.98
N ARG A 111 -26.44 -19.96 18.31
CA ARG A 111 -27.31 -20.92 17.62
C ARG A 111 -28.15 -21.74 18.61
N GLU A 112 -27.57 -22.17 19.73
CA GLU A 112 -28.28 -22.88 20.79
C GLU A 112 -29.30 -21.99 21.51
N ALA A 113 -28.96 -20.72 21.74
CA ALA A 113 -29.85 -19.73 22.37
C ALA A 113 -30.91 -19.16 21.41
N GLY A 114 -30.82 -19.43 20.10
CA GLY A 114 -31.72 -18.87 19.10
C GLY A 114 -31.57 -17.36 18.87
N ASP A 115 -30.44 -16.77 19.30
CA ASP A 115 -30.19 -15.33 19.20
C ASP A 115 -29.73 -14.94 17.78
N LYS A 116 -30.71 -14.51 16.98
CA LYS A 116 -30.51 -14.11 15.58
C LYS A 116 -29.66 -12.85 15.43
N ASP A 117 -29.64 -11.98 16.46
CA ASP A 117 -28.89 -10.72 16.42
C ASP A 117 -27.39 -10.96 16.62
N LEU A 118 -27.02 -11.83 17.56
CA LEU A 118 -25.63 -12.26 17.71
C LEU A 118 -25.15 -13.03 16.49
N LEU A 119 -25.99 -13.92 15.94
CA LEU A 119 -25.66 -14.66 14.74
C LEU A 119 -25.39 -13.73 13.56
N SER A 120 -26.20 -12.69 13.34
CA SER A 120 -25.99 -11.75 12.23
C SER A 120 -24.75 -10.85 12.39
N LYS A 121 -24.40 -10.49 13.63
CA LYS A 121 -23.25 -9.61 13.95
C LYS A 121 -21.92 -10.33 13.91
N PHE A 122 -21.89 -11.57 14.42
CA PHE A 122 -20.68 -12.39 14.50
C PHE A 122 -20.54 -13.38 13.36
N SER A 123 -21.60 -13.62 12.57
CA SER A 123 -21.49 -14.43 11.37
C SER A 123 -20.41 -13.80 10.49
N PRO A 124 -19.40 -14.58 10.07
CA PRO A 124 -18.40 -14.07 9.16
C PRO A 124 -19.16 -13.58 7.93
N LYS A 125 -19.21 -12.27 7.71
CA LYS A 125 -19.69 -11.70 6.44
C LYS A 125 -18.71 -12.14 5.37
N ARG A 126 -18.91 -13.35 4.85
CA ARG A 126 -18.07 -13.90 3.79
C ARG A 126 -18.41 -13.10 2.56
N SER A 127 -17.45 -12.33 2.07
CA SER A 127 -17.63 -11.63 0.81
C SER A 127 -17.88 -12.67 -0.29
N LEU A 128 -18.68 -12.33 -1.31
CA LEU A 128 -18.98 -13.21 -2.44
C LEU A 128 -17.70 -13.80 -3.09
N PRO A 129 -16.58 -13.05 -3.23
CA PRO A 129 -15.31 -13.61 -3.67
C PRO A 129 -14.68 -14.62 -2.70
N ALA A 130 -14.94 -14.53 -1.40
CA ALA A 130 -14.49 -15.51 -0.41
C ALA A 130 -15.33 -16.80 -0.49
N LEU A 131 -16.66 -16.69 -0.55
CA LEU A 131 -17.57 -17.84 -0.73
C LEU A 131 -17.25 -18.62 -2.01
N LYS A 132 -17.05 -17.93 -3.13
CA LYS A 132 -16.68 -18.56 -4.41
C LYS A 132 -15.37 -19.35 -4.31
N ARG A 133 -14.36 -18.81 -3.62
CA ARG A 133 -13.05 -19.49 -3.44
C ARG A 133 -13.16 -20.72 -2.54
N GLU A 134 -13.94 -20.64 -1.47
CA GLU A 134 -14.15 -21.77 -0.56
C GLU A 134 -15.01 -22.87 -1.22
N LEU A 135 -16.02 -22.51 -2.00
CA LEU A 135 -16.83 -23.48 -2.75
C LEU A 135 -15.96 -24.23 -3.78
N ILE A 136 -15.14 -23.52 -4.55
CA ILE A 136 -14.20 -24.14 -5.50
C ILE A 136 -13.21 -25.06 -4.77
N ARG A 137 -12.71 -24.66 -3.59
CA ARG A 137 -11.84 -25.50 -2.78
C ARG A 137 -12.56 -26.77 -2.30
N SER A 138 -13.79 -26.64 -1.81
CA SER A 138 -14.63 -27.76 -1.36
C SER A 138 -14.87 -28.77 -2.48
N ILE A 139 -15.16 -28.27 -3.69
CA ILE A 139 -15.34 -29.11 -4.89
C ILE A 139 -14.04 -29.83 -5.25
N ARG A 140 -12.88 -29.14 -5.21
CA ARG A 140 -11.57 -29.77 -5.47
C ARG A 140 -11.21 -30.84 -4.43
N GLU A 141 -11.65 -30.68 -3.19
CA GLU A 141 -11.44 -31.63 -2.10
C GLU A 141 -12.51 -32.74 -2.05
N ASN A 142 -13.47 -32.77 -3.00
CA ASN A 142 -14.63 -33.67 -3.00
C ASN A 142 -15.44 -33.67 -1.69
N ARG A 143 -15.53 -32.50 -1.04
CA ARG A 143 -16.34 -32.29 0.15
C ARG A 143 -17.59 -31.51 -0.22
N LEU A 144 -18.76 -32.08 0.05
CA LEU A 144 -20.04 -31.39 -0.13
C LEU A 144 -20.41 -30.69 1.18
N CYS A 145 -20.42 -29.36 1.15
CA CYS A 145 -20.85 -28.53 2.28
C CYS A 145 -22.15 -27.79 1.90
N PRO A 146 -23.33 -28.33 2.25
CA PRO A 146 -24.62 -27.74 1.90
C PRO A 146 -24.76 -26.29 2.39
N GLU A 147 -24.26 -25.98 3.59
CA GLU A 147 -24.31 -24.62 4.16
C GLU A 147 -23.53 -23.59 3.33
N LEU A 148 -22.40 -23.98 2.74
CA LEU A 148 -21.60 -23.12 1.85
C LEU A 148 -22.36 -22.80 0.57
N TRP A 149 -23.06 -23.79 0.02
CA TRP A 149 -23.88 -23.62 -1.17
C TRP A 149 -25.08 -22.72 -0.89
N THR A 150 -25.82 -22.96 0.20
CA THR A 150 -26.97 -22.14 0.61
C THR A 150 -26.56 -20.68 0.83
N SER A 151 -25.45 -20.45 1.55
CA SER A 151 -24.94 -19.09 1.78
C SER A 151 -24.50 -18.40 0.48
N TYR A 152 -23.93 -19.16 -0.48
CA TYR A 152 -23.57 -18.64 -1.80
C TYR A 152 -24.80 -18.29 -2.64
N SER A 153 -25.82 -19.17 -2.69
CA SER A 153 -27.06 -18.91 -3.43
C SER A 153 -27.85 -17.75 -2.85
N GLU A 154 -27.91 -17.62 -1.52
CA GLU A 154 -28.56 -16.48 -0.85
C GLU A 154 -27.82 -15.17 -1.14
N SER A 155 -26.49 -15.20 -1.16
CA SER A 155 -25.69 -14.02 -1.50
C SER A 155 -25.84 -13.58 -2.95
N ILE A 156 -26.04 -14.53 -3.89
CA ILE A 156 -26.34 -14.23 -5.29
C ILE A 156 -27.76 -13.66 -5.42
N ALA A 157 -28.75 -14.30 -4.81
CA ALA A 157 -30.13 -13.82 -4.83
C ALA A 157 -30.25 -12.41 -4.23
N ALA A 158 -29.52 -12.12 -3.16
CA ALA A 158 -29.45 -10.79 -2.57
C ALA A 158 -28.81 -9.76 -3.51
N LEU A 159 -27.77 -10.14 -4.26
CA LEU A 159 -27.10 -9.27 -5.24
C LEU A 159 -28.01 -8.96 -6.44
N GLU A 160 -28.71 -9.98 -6.94
CA GLU A 160 -29.68 -9.85 -8.03
C GLU A 160 -30.87 -8.97 -7.61
N ALA A 161 -31.38 -9.13 -6.38
CA ALA A 161 -32.43 -8.29 -5.83
C ALA A 161 -32.00 -6.81 -5.71
N THR A 162 -30.76 -6.52 -5.29
CA THR A 162 -30.24 -5.15 -5.30
C THR A 162 -30.04 -4.58 -6.70
N SER A 163 -29.72 -5.42 -7.68
CA SER A 163 -29.50 -4.99 -9.07
C SER A 163 -30.80 -4.70 -9.84
N GLN A 164 -31.97 -5.09 -9.30
CA GLN A 164 -33.29 -4.84 -9.89
C GLN A 164 -33.99 -3.58 -9.34
N LEU A 165 -33.37 -2.89 -8.39
CA LEU A 165 -33.89 -1.67 -7.76
C LEU A 165 -33.17 -0.38 -8.23
N ASP A 166 -32.19 -0.52 -9.13
CA ASP A 166 -31.53 0.56 -9.89
C ASP A 166 -32.07 0.59 -11.34
#